data_AF-A0A1W9UQY9-F1
#
_entry.id   AF-A0A1W9UQY9-F1
#
_cell.length_a   1.000
_cell.length_b   1.000
_cell.length_c   1.000
_cell.angle_alpha   90.00
_cell.angle_beta   90.00
_cell.angle_gamma   90.00
#
_symmetry.space_group_name_H-M   'P 1'
#
loop_
_entity.id
_entity.type
_entity.pdbx_description
1 polymer ?
#
loop_
_entity_poly.entity_id
_entity_poly.type
_entity_poly.pdbx_seq_one_letter_code
_entity_poly.pdbx_strand_id
1 'polypeptide(L)'
;MTIIQQALSEQLGPFLVVGSSAGGLMALLLQREEPRVKGLVLCAPALHTEIAKSLRAEGLPETVIIHGRSDDVVPIESSRAFGAPLVEVDDGHRLSASLPLILRLVFEMKLKAQFSA
;
A
#
# COMPACT_ATOMS: atom_id res chain seq x y z
N MET A 1 -13.12 -11.00 -1.93
CA MET A 1 -11.70 -11.25 -2.29
C MET A 1 -11.45 -12.50 -3.14
N THR A 2 -12.50 -13.22 -3.56
CA THR A 2 -12.40 -14.55 -4.17
C THR A 2 -11.41 -14.66 -5.34
N ILE A 3 -11.42 -13.72 -6.29
CA ILE A 3 -10.54 -13.77 -7.48
C ILE A 3 -9.06 -13.63 -7.09
N ILE A 4 -8.74 -12.69 -6.18
CA ILE A 4 -7.35 -12.47 -5.74
C ILE A 4 -6.85 -13.68 -4.95
N GLN A 5 -7.68 -14.21 -4.04
CA GLN A 5 -7.31 -15.41 -3.27
C GLN A 5 -7.07 -16.61 -4.16
N GLN A 6 -7.90 -16.81 -5.18
CA GLN A 6 -7.70 -17.87 -6.17
C GLN A 6 -6.41 -17.66 -6.99
N ALA A 7 -6.08 -16.42 -7.36
CA ALA A 7 -4.82 -16.15 -8.05
C ALA A 7 -3.58 -16.41 -7.16
N LEU A 8 -3.71 -16.20 -5.84
CA LEU A 8 -2.63 -16.40 -4.87
C LEU A 8 -2.51 -17.84 -4.35
N SER A 9 -3.49 -18.72 -4.60
CA SER A 9 -3.47 -20.09 -4.06
C SER A 9 -2.32 -20.93 -4.62
N GLU A 10 -1.93 -20.68 -5.88
CA GLU A 10 -0.84 -21.38 -6.57
C GLU A 10 0.52 -20.67 -6.44
N GLN A 11 0.55 -19.49 -5.82
CA GLN A 11 1.76 -18.69 -5.68
C GLN A 11 2.41 -18.94 -4.32
N LEU A 12 3.73 -19.15 -4.32
CA LEU A 12 4.52 -19.21 -3.10
C LEU A 12 4.80 -17.78 -2.63
N GLY A 13 4.45 -17.48 -1.37
CA GLY A 13 4.81 -16.23 -0.72
C GLY A 13 6.28 -16.23 -0.25
N PRO A 14 6.71 -15.19 0.49
CA PRO A 14 5.93 -14.04 0.95
C PRO A 14 5.59 -13.05 -0.18
N PHE A 15 4.47 -12.33 -0.03
CA PHE A 15 4.01 -11.33 -1.00
C PHE A 15 4.36 -9.91 -0.55
N LEU A 16 4.90 -9.15 -1.50
CA LEU A 16 4.91 -7.68 -1.46
C LEU A 16 3.77 -7.21 -2.37
N VAL A 17 2.80 -6.48 -1.80
CA VAL A 17 1.64 -5.98 -2.56
C VAL A 17 1.79 -4.48 -2.78
N VAL A 18 1.65 -4.08 -4.03
CA VAL A 18 1.61 -2.67 -4.43
C VAL A 18 0.18 -2.34 -4.85
N GLY A 19 -0.41 -1.33 -4.23
CA GLY A 19 -1.79 -0.93 -4.49
C GLY A 19 -1.92 0.58 -4.64
N SER A 20 -2.64 1.02 -5.68
CA SER A 20 -2.89 2.44 -5.94
C SER A 20 -4.37 2.80 -5.77
N SER A 21 -4.67 3.93 -5.10
CA SER A 21 -6.04 4.42 -4.87
C SER A 21 -6.95 3.34 -4.27
N ALA A 22 -8.03 2.96 -4.94
CA ALA A 22 -8.90 1.85 -4.54
C ALA A 22 -8.13 0.51 -4.41
N GLY A 23 -7.12 0.28 -5.25
CA GLY A 23 -6.22 -0.87 -5.13
C GLY A 23 -5.36 -0.85 -3.86
N GLY A 24 -5.04 0.33 -3.33
CA GLY A 24 -4.35 0.48 -2.04
C GLY A 24 -5.24 0.07 -0.87
N LEU A 25 -6.51 0.50 -0.89
CA LEU A 25 -7.52 0.02 0.07
C LEU A 25 -7.70 -1.50 -0.03
N MET A 26 -7.77 -2.02 -1.26
CA MET A 26 -7.88 -3.45 -1.51
C MET A 26 -6.67 -4.23 -0.97
N ALA A 27 -5.46 -3.69 -1.09
CA ALA A 27 -4.24 -4.30 -0.55
C ALA A 27 -4.27 -4.40 0.99
N LEU A 28 -4.78 -3.37 1.67
CA LEU A 28 -4.98 -3.41 3.13
C LEU A 28 -6.02 -4.45 3.54
N LEU A 29 -7.13 -4.55 2.80
CA LEU A 29 -8.13 -5.59 3.05
C LEU A 29 -7.56 -6.99 2.81
N LEU A 30 -6.81 -7.17 1.73
CA LEU A 30 -6.15 -8.43 1.41
C LEU A 30 -5.20 -8.87 2.52
N GLN A 31 -4.41 -7.96 3.08
CA GLN A 31 -3.47 -8.27 4.16
C GLN A 31 -4.16 -8.88 5.39
N ARG A 32 -5.42 -8.51 5.68
CA ARG A 32 -6.18 -9.08 6.80
C ARG A 32 -6.55 -10.54 6.59
N GLU A 33 -6.72 -10.96 5.34
CA GLU A 33 -7.13 -12.32 4.97
C GLU A 33 -5.96 -13.18 4.46
N GLU A 34 -4.83 -12.57 4.12
CA GLU A 34 -3.67 -13.26 3.54
C GLU A 34 -2.41 -12.99 4.37
N PRO A 35 -2.10 -13.84 5.36
CA PRO A 35 -0.91 -13.71 6.22
C PRO A 35 0.42 -13.78 5.48
N ARG A 36 0.43 -14.26 4.23
CA ARG A 36 1.62 -14.27 3.36
C ARG A 36 1.97 -12.88 2.84
N VAL A 37 1.09 -11.88 2.94
CA VAL A 37 1.43 -10.49 2.64
C VAL A 37 2.37 -9.96 3.73
N LYS A 38 3.64 -9.78 3.37
CA LYS A 38 4.71 -9.32 4.27
C LYS A 38 5.25 -7.93 3.95
N GLY A 39 4.71 -7.28 2.91
CA GLY A 39 5.01 -5.89 2.63
C GLY A 39 3.90 -5.20 1.84
N LEU A 40 3.73 -3.90 2.07
CA LEU A 40 2.75 -3.05 1.41
C LEU A 40 3.39 -1.76 0.90
N VAL A 41 3.21 -1.46 -0.39
CA VAL A 41 3.49 -0.14 -0.96
C VAL A 41 2.17 0.45 -1.45
N LEU A 42 1.69 1.48 -0.77
CA LEU A 42 0.37 2.06 -0.98
C LEU A 42 0.51 3.43 -1.64
N CYS A 43 -0.04 3.59 -2.83
CA CYS A 43 0.04 4.81 -3.63
C CYS A 43 -1.30 5.55 -3.58
N ALA A 44 -1.35 6.73 -2.96
CA ALA A 44 -2.56 7.52 -2.76
C ALA A 44 -3.80 6.70 -2.32
N PRO A 45 -3.69 5.82 -1.30
CA PRO A 45 -4.71 4.83 -0.98
C PRO A 45 -6.04 5.48 -0.57
N ALA A 46 -7.18 4.89 -0.95
CA ALA A 46 -8.52 5.42 -0.70
C ALA A 46 -8.98 5.32 0.78
N LEU A 47 -8.19 5.88 1.70
CA LEU A 47 -8.37 5.85 3.15
C LEU A 47 -9.46 6.79 3.67
N HIS A 48 -9.95 7.70 2.82
CA HIS A 48 -11.06 8.60 3.13
C HIS A 48 -12.44 7.88 3.13
N THR A 49 -12.49 6.62 2.68
CA THR A 49 -13.74 5.86 2.52
C THR A 49 -14.26 5.28 3.84
N GLU A 50 -15.56 5.00 3.92
CA GLU A 50 -16.17 4.38 5.12
C GLU A 50 -15.54 3.03 5.47
N ILE A 51 -15.17 2.24 4.46
CA ILE A 51 -14.53 0.93 4.65
C ILE A 51 -13.19 1.09 5.39
N ALA A 52 -12.41 2.11 5.02
CA ALA A 52 -11.11 2.38 5.60
C ALA A 52 -11.17 2.82 7.07
N LYS A 53 -12.31 3.32 7.56
CA LYS A 53 -12.48 3.67 8.99
C LYS A 53 -12.32 2.49 9.94
N SER A 54 -12.48 1.26 9.44
CA SER A 54 -12.24 0.03 10.21
C SER A 54 -10.77 -0.43 10.18
N LEU A 55 -9.94 0.18 9.34
CA LEU A 55 -8.55 -0.18 9.13
C LEU A 55 -7.63 0.68 10.00
N ARG A 56 -6.52 0.08 10.41
CA ARG A 56 -5.56 0.63 11.36
C ARG A 56 -4.16 0.29 10.86
N ALA A 57 -3.20 1.17 11.06
CA ALA A 57 -1.81 0.90 10.68
C ALA A 57 -1.14 -0.09 11.66
N GLU A 58 -1.65 -0.17 12.88
CA GLU A 58 -1.15 -1.07 13.91
C GLU A 58 -1.27 -2.54 13.46
N GLY A 59 -0.16 -3.26 13.54
CA GLY A 59 -0.10 -4.67 13.16
C GLY A 59 0.02 -4.94 11.66
N LEU A 60 0.10 -3.90 10.82
CA LEU A 60 0.48 -4.07 9.42
C LEU A 60 1.93 -4.56 9.31
N PRO A 61 2.26 -5.32 8.25
CA PRO A 61 3.65 -5.66 7.91
C PRO A 61 4.42 -4.39 7.47
N GLU A 62 5.67 -4.53 7.00
CA GLU A 62 6.43 -3.40 6.47
C GLU A 62 5.60 -2.65 5.41
N THR A 63 5.23 -1.41 5.72
CA THR A 63 4.24 -0.64 4.95
C THR A 63 4.77 0.76 4.71
N VAL A 64 4.61 1.26 3.49
CA VAL A 64 4.83 2.67 3.17
C VAL A 64 3.66 3.21 2.35
N ILE A 65 3.20 4.40 2.71
CA ILE A 65 2.25 5.19 1.93
C ILE A 65 3.04 6.25 1.15
N ILE A 66 2.70 6.43 -0.11
CA ILE A 66 3.20 7.50 -0.97
C ILE A 66 1.99 8.32 -1.39
N HIS A 67 1.97 9.62 -1.10
CA HIS A 67 0.80 10.47 -1.35
C HIS A 67 1.19 11.81 -1.96
N GLY A 68 0.46 12.23 -2.98
CA GLY A 68 0.67 13.51 -3.65
C GLY A 68 0.12 14.66 -2.80
N ARG A 69 0.93 15.69 -2.56
CA ARG A 69 0.48 16.90 -1.82
C ARG A 69 -0.61 17.66 -2.55
N SER A 70 -0.70 17.48 -3.87
CA SER A 70 -1.69 18.09 -4.76
C SER A 70 -2.73 17.07 -5.23
N ASP A 71 -2.95 15.99 -4.47
CA ASP A 71 -3.99 15.01 -4.76
C ASP A 71 -5.38 15.63 -4.62
N ASP A 72 -6.12 15.64 -5.73
CA ASP A 72 -7.46 16.21 -5.88
C ASP A 72 -8.58 15.16 -5.77
N VAL A 73 -8.24 13.88 -5.60
CA VAL A 73 -9.18 12.75 -5.53
C VAL A 73 -9.23 12.17 -4.12
N VAL A 74 -8.07 11.94 -3.51
CA VAL A 74 -7.94 11.40 -2.17
C VAL A 74 -7.28 12.44 -1.26
N PRO A 75 -8.01 12.99 -0.28
CA PRO A 75 -7.43 13.93 0.69
C PRO A 75 -6.24 13.32 1.41
N ILE A 76 -5.08 13.98 1.35
CA ILE A 76 -3.82 13.51 1.95
C ILE A 76 -3.93 13.37 3.47
N GLU A 77 -4.84 14.11 4.10
CA GLU A 77 -5.17 14.02 5.52
C GLU A 77 -5.58 12.61 5.92
N SER A 78 -6.24 11.87 5.04
CA SER A 78 -6.62 10.48 5.31
C SER A 78 -5.40 9.57 5.46
N SER A 79 -4.34 9.80 4.67
CA SER A 79 -3.06 9.09 4.80
C SER A 79 -2.26 9.54 6.02
N ARG A 80 -2.24 10.85 6.31
CA ARG A 80 -1.58 11.40 7.52
C ARG A 80 -2.20 10.84 8.80
N ALA A 81 -3.52 10.68 8.84
CA ALA A 81 -4.26 10.18 9.98
C ALA A 81 -4.13 8.65 10.16
N PHE A 82 -3.70 7.91 9.13
CA PHE A 82 -3.70 6.45 9.16
C PHE A 82 -2.63 5.85 10.07
N GLY A 83 -1.50 6.53 10.25
CA GLY A 83 -0.43 6.14 11.19
C GLY A 83 0.65 5.23 10.61
N ALA A 84 0.62 4.89 9.32
CA ALA A 84 1.71 4.20 8.64
C ALA A 84 2.80 5.20 8.17
N PRO A 85 4.05 4.76 7.93
CA PRO A 85 5.08 5.59 7.32
C PRO A 85 4.57 6.25 6.02
N LEU A 86 4.66 7.57 5.94
CA LEU A 86 4.13 8.38 4.84
C LEU A 86 5.23 9.16 4.15
N VAL A 87 5.30 9.03 2.83
CA VAL A 87 6.16 9.82 1.95
C VAL A 87 5.27 10.75 1.13
N GLU A 88 5.29 12.04 1.48
CA GLU A 88 4.59 13.07 0.72
C GLU A 88 5.44 13.55 -0.45
N VAL A 89 4.83 13.67 -1.62
CA VAL A 89 5.52 14.06 -2.86
C VAL A 89 4.85 15.24 -3.54
N ASP A 90 5.64 16.01 -4.30
CA ASP A 90 5.13 17.10 -5.13
C ASP A 90 4.50 16.58 -6.42
N ASP A 91 3.32 15.97 -6.28
CA ASP A 91 2.60 15.29 -7.35
C ASP A 91 1.10 15.32 -7.08
N GLY A 92 0.31 14.95 -8.10
CA GLY A 92 -1.14 14.78 -7.98
C GLY A 92 -1.54 13.32 -7.70
N HIS A 93 -2.84 13.03 -7.81
CA HIS A 93 -3.40 11.70 -7.49
C HIS A 93 -2.71 10.54 -8.23
N ARG A 94 -2.29 10.77 -9.48
CA ARG A 94 -1.70 9.72 -10.34
C ARG A 94 -0.27 9.36 -9.98
N LEU A 95 0.43 10.20 -9.22
CA LEU A 95 1.83 10.01 -8.83
C LEU A 95 2.80 9.75 -10.00
N SER A 96 2.48 10.26 -11.20
CA SER A 96 3.22 9.97 -12.42
C SER A 96 4.65 10.53 -12.38
N ALA A 97 4.85 11.71 -11.79
CA ALA A 97 6.18 12.31 -11.63
C ALA A 97 7.01 11.57 -10.57
N SER A 98 6.34 10.80 -9.70
CA SER A 98 6.93 10.06 -8.59
C SER A 98 7.14 8.57 -8.89
N LEU A 99 6.90 8.10 -10.12
CA LEU A 99 7.15 6.71 -10.53
C LEU A 99 8.57 6.20 -10.20
N PRO A 100 9.66 6.98 -10.44
CA PRO A 100 11.00 6.54 -10.06
C PRO A 100 11.15 6.26 -8.56
N LEU A 101 10.53 7.09 -7.72
CA LEU A 101 10.51 6.91 -6.27
C LEU A 101 9.72 5.67 -5.87
N ILE A 102 8.53 5.47 -6.45
CA ILE A 102 7.68 4.29 -6.20
C ILE A 102 8.48 3.02 -6.51
N LEU A 103 9.11 2.94 -7.68
CA LEU A 103 9.92 1.78 -8.06
C LEU A 103 11.08 1.55 -7.10
N ARG A 104 11.81 2.61 -6.72
CA ARG A 104 12.89 2.52 -5.74
C ARG A 104 12.42 1.89 -4.43
N LEU A 105 11.31 2.37 -3.86
CA LEU A 105 10.77 1.86 -2.60
C LEU A 105 10.31 0.40 -2.70
N VAL A 106 9.68 0.02 -3.83
CA VAL A 106 9.31 -1.38 -4.10
C VAL A 106 10.55 -2.28 -4.13
N PHE A 107 11.61 -1.87 -4.83
CA PHE A 107 12.84 -2.65 -4.90
C PHE A 107 13.57 -2.73 -3.55
N GLU A 108 13.66 -1.63 -2.81
CA GLU A 108 14.25 -1.62 -1.47
C GLU A 108 13.51 -2.57 -0.52
N MET A 109 12.18 -2.53 -0.50
CA MET A 109 11.38 -3.43 0.34
C MET A 109 11.51 -4.89 -0.09
N LYS A 110 11.51 -5.16 -1.41
CA LYS A 110 11.72 -6.50 -1.94
C LYS A 110 13.08 -7.07 -1.55
N LEU A 111 14.14 -6.26 -1.61
CA LEU A 111 15.49 -6.70 -1.23
C LEU A 111 15.57 -7.00 0.26
N LYS A 112 15.05 -6.12 1.13
CA LYS A 112 15.00 -6.38 2.58
C LYS A 112 14.30 -7.69 2.91
N ALA A 113 13.15 -7.96 2.28
CA ALA A 113 12.40 -9.18 2.50
C ALA A 113 13.16 -10.48 2.13
N GLN A 114 14.16 -10.40 1.24
CA GLN A 114 15.00 -11.55 0.88
C GLN A 114 16.12 -11.84 1.88
N PHE A 115 16.50 -10.88 2.73
CA PHE A 115 17.58 -11.03 3.70
C PHE A 115 17.11 -11.23 5.15
N SER A 116 15.81 -11.16 5.41
CA SER A 116 15.20 -11.38 6.73
C SER A 116 14.83 -12.84 7.00
N ALA A 117 15.75 -13.77 6.71
CA ALA A 117 15.61 -15.20 6.97
C ALA A 117 16.14 -15.59 8.36
#